data_AF-A0A7X8LPQ1-F1
#
_entry.id   AF-A0A7X8LPQ1-F1
#
_cell.length_a   1.000
_cell.length_b   1.000
_cell.length_c   1.000
_cell.angle_alpha   90.00
_cell.angle_beta   90.00
_cell.angle_gamma   90.00
#
_symmetry.space_group_name_H-M   'P 1'
#
loop_
_entity.id
_entity.type
_entity.pdbx_description
1 polymer ?
#
loop_
_entity_poly.entity_id
_entity_poly.type
_entity_poly.pdbx_seq_one_letter_code
_entity_poly.pdbx_strand_id
1 'polypeptide(L)' 'MFSREYKEKFRTPEEAVKVVKSGDWIDYMYFNGYPKALDKALAKRKDELYG' A
#
# COMPACT_ATOMS: atom_id res chain seq x y z
N MET A 1 21.44 13.20 -3.39
CA MET A 1 20.53 14.13 -2.68
C MET A 1 19.10 13.58 -2.81
N PHE A 2 18.73 12.58 -2.00
CA PHE A 2 17.44 11.86 -2.12
C PHE A 2 16.37 12.37 -1.15
N SER A 3 16.75 13.23 -0.21
CA SER A 3 15.86 13.69 0.87
C SER A 3 14.68 14.52 0.37
N ARG A 4 14.80 15.21 -0.78
CA ARG A 4 13.68 15.96 -1.37
C ARG A 4 12.62 15.01 -1.94
N GLU A 5 13.04 14.11 -2.83
CA GLU A 5 12.16 13.11 -3.44
C GLU A 5 11.51 12.18 -2.41
N TYR A 6 12.26 11.77 -1.37
CA TYR A 6 11.71 10.98 -0.28
C TYR A 6 10.58 11.70 0.45
N LYS A 7 10.78 12.99 0.79
CA LYS A 7 9.73 13.82 1.42
C LYS A 7 8.52 14.00 0.50
N GLU A 8 8.75 14.18 -0.79
CA GLU A 8 7.68 14.32 -1.78
C GLU A 8 6.83 13.05 -1.91
N LYS A 9 7.43 11.86 -1.77
CA LYS A 9 6.77 10.55 -1.86
C LYS A 9 6.26 10.00 -0.53
N PHE A 10 6.60 10.63 0.60
CA PHE A 10 6.18 10.18 1.93
C PHE A 10 4.67 10.31 2.11
N ARG A 11 3.98 9.21 2.44
CA ARG A 11 2.51 9.15 2.56
C ARG A 11 2.09 8.28 3.74
N THR A 12 0.86 8.47 4.19
CA THR A 12 0.23 7.55 5.15
C THR A 12 -0.11 6.21 4.49
N PRO A 13 -0.23 5.11 5.25
CA PRO A 13 -0.63 3.81 4.69
C PRO A 13 -1.97 3.88 3.94
N GLU A 14 -2.96 4.59 4.50
CA GLU A 14 -4.28 4.79 3.91
C GLU A 14 -4.22 5.53 2.56
N GLU A 15 -3.34 6.52 2.40
CA GLU A 15 -3.14 7.20 1.12
C GLU A 15 -2.39 6.32 0.12
N ALA A 16 -1.35 5.61 0.59
CA ALA A 16 -0.52 4.77 -0.26
C ALA A 16 -1.33 3.66 -0.92
N VAL A 17 -2.21 2.98 -0.18
CA VAL A 17 -2.99 1.86 -0.72
C VAL A 17 -4.07 2.27 -1.72
N LYS A 18 -4.42 3.56 -1.85
CA LYS A 18 -5.43 4.04 -2.82
C LYS A 18 -5.04 3.80 -4.28
N VAL A 19 -3.75 3.57 -4.55
CA VAL A 19 -3.27 3.25 -5.90
C VAL A 19 -3.80 1.92 -6.42
N VAL A 20 -4.17 1.00 -5.53
CA VAL A 20 -4.74 -0.32 -5.85
C VAL A 20 -6.16 -0.20 -6.38
N LYS A 21 -6.42 -0.88 -7.49
CA LYS A 21 -7.70 -0.93 -8.22
C LYS A 21 -8.20 -2.37 -8.35
N SER A 22 -9.50 -2.51 -8.62
CA SER A 22 -10.07 -3.83 -8.90
C SER A 22 -9.44 -4.46 -10.14
N GLY A 23 -9.13 -5.76 -10.06
CA GLY A 23 -8.40 -6.51 -11.07
C GLY A 23 -6.87 -6.42 -10.98
N ASP A 24 -6.31 -5.59 -10.09
CA ASP A 24 -4.87 -5.56 -9.85
C ASP A 24 -4.41 -6.85 -9.16
N TRP A 25 -3.36 -7.49 -9.70
CA TRP A 25 -2.65 -8.53 -8.97
C TRP A 25 -1.63 -7.89 -8.02
N ILE A 26 -1.83 -8.10 -6.72
CA ILE A 26 -0.97 -7.61 -5.66
C ILE A 26 -0.09 -8.76 -5.15
N ASP A 27 1.21 -8.55 -5.16
CA ASP A 27 2.19 -9.38 -4.46
C ASP A 27 2.94 -8.51 -3.45
N TYR A 28 3.07 -9.00 -2.22
CA TYR A 28 3.89 -8.37 -1.19
C TYR A 28 4.60 -9.43 -0.34
N MET A 29 5.82 -9.09 0.08
CA MET A 29 6.72 -9.98 0.82
C MET A 29 6.06 -10.76 1.96
N TYR A 30 6.64 -11.93 2.25
CA TYR A 30 6.21 -12.81 3.33
C TYR A 30 7.10 -12.69 4.61
N PHE A 31 6.61 -13.29 5.70
CA PHE A 31 7.30 -13.45 6.99
C PHE A 31 7.69 -12.14 7.69
N ASN A 32 8.97 -11.76 7.69
CA ASN A 32 9.43 -10.54 8.34
C ASN A 32 9.39 -9.32 7.41
N GLY A 33 9.26 -9.54 6.10
CA GLY A 33 9.20 -8.47 5.10
C GLY A 33 7.81 -7.91 4.84
N TYR A 34 6.76 -8.53 5.41
CA TYR A 34 5.39 -8.10 5.10
C TYR A 34 5.11 -6.69 5.65
N PRO A 35 4.55 -5.78 4.83
CA PRO A 35 4.31 -4.40 5.24
C PRO A 35 3.03 -4.30 6.07
N LYS A 36 3.10 -4.63 7.36
CA LYS A 36 1.93 -4.72 8.26
C LYS A 36 0.99 -3.51 8.20
N ALA A 37 1.56 -2.32 8.09
CA ALA A 37 0.79 -1.08 8.04
C ALA A 37 0.00 -0.93 6.73
N LEU A 38 0.60 -1.29 5.59
CA LEU A 38 -0.07 -1.26 4.29
C LEU A 38 -1.11 -2.37 4.19
N ASP A 39 -0.80 -3.58 4.68
CA ASP A 39 -1.75 -4.68 4.73
C ASP A 39 -3.03 -4.31 5.52
N LYS A 40 -2.87 -3.76 6.73
CA LYS A 40 -4.00 -3.29 7.53
C LYS A 40 -4.81 -2.20 6.82
N ALA A 41 -4.16 -1.27 6.12
CA ALA A 41 -4.84 -0.21 5.39
C ALA A 41 -5.60 -0.75 4.17
N LEU A 42 -4.99 -1.69 3.44
CA LEU A 42 -5.61 -2.33 2.28
C LEU A 42 -6.80 -3.21 2.68
N ALA A 43 -6.70 -3.96 3.78
CA ALA A 43 -7.78 -4.80 4.30
C ALA A 43 -9.06 -4.00 4.61
N LYS A 44 -8.95 -2.72 4.99
CA LYS A 44 -10.12 -1.83 5.19
C LYS A 44 -10.88 -1.56 3.88
N ARG A 45 -10.21 -1.66 2.72
CA ARG A 45 -10.78 -1.45 1.38
C ARG A 45 -11.38 -2.72 0.78
N LYS A 46 -11.55 -3.80 1.56
CA LYS A 46 -12.07 -5.09 1.08
C LYS A 46 -13.43 -4.99 0.39
N ASP A 47 -14.27 -4.03 0.81
CA ASP A 47 -15.62 -3.85 0.26
C ASP A 47 -15.62 -2.96 -1.00
N GLU A 48 -14.50 -2.30 -1.31
CA GLU A 48 -14.33 -1.42 -2.47
C GLU A 48 -13.64 -2.11 -3.67
N LEU A 49 -12.90 -3.18 -3.40
CA LEU A 49 -12.01 -3.84 -4.36
C LEU A 49 -12.49 -5.25 -4.69
N TYR A 50 -12.38 -5.64 -5.96
CA TYR A 50 -12.69 -6.98 -6.45
C TYR A 50 -11.62 -7.45 -7.45
N GLY A 51 -11.49 -8.77 -7.64
CA GLY A 51 -10.55 -9.39 -8.57
C GLY A 51 -11.16 -9.62 -9.94
#